data_AF-A0A2A2J557-F1
#
_entry.id   AF-A0A2A2J557-F1
#
_cell.length_a   1.000
_cell.length_b   1.000
_cell.length_c   1.000
_cell.angle_alpha   90.00
_cell.angle_beta   90.00
_cell.angle_gamma   90.00
#
_symmetry.space_group_name_H-M   'P 1'
#
loop_
_entity.id
_entity.type
_entity.pdbx_description
1 polymer ?
#
loop_
_entity_poly.entity_id
_entity_poly.type
_entity_poly.pdbx_seq_one_letter_code
_entity_poly.pdbx_strand_id
1 'polypeptide(L)'
;MWTSQIDADGHYSLFITPLHYYQTYIGCVISVLANSALVYIILSRPHQKMGNYKYVVLAFVCFDISYSLVDVITKPISNNNTIQMSYRDFFGMINIFILECGTFSAMIYCGYRSQRALSKFDTVLSPSTQARQKSLLKALVIQTMVPLFLAYIPCWVGFSLPLTPFEVSKVTSNNVVITAVTLFPICDCIVIIYYVKAFRDTLIEILGNIPYLNCWVVKIQPDSRSTKNNKVHNNSQSNNKRCSTLATC
;
A
#
# COMPACT_ATOMS: atom_id res chain seq x y z
N MET A 1 -31.54 23.67 -16.45
CA MET A 1 -30.90 24.10 -17.71
C MET A 1 -29.43 24.33 -17.40
N TRP A 2 -28.55 23.54 -18.03
CA TRP A 2 -27.14 23.32 -17.71
C TRP A 2 -26.18 24.52 -17.93
N THR A 3 -26.70 25.75 -17.93
CA THR A 3 -26.00 26.95 -18.43
C THR A 3 -25.03 27.60 -17.43
N SER A 4 -24.51 26.86 -16.43
CA SER A 4 -23.55 27.39 -15.46
C SER A 4 -22.35 26.47 -15.23
N GLN A 5 -21.93 25.72 -16.26
CA GLN A 5 -20.74 24.86 -16.16
C GLN A 5 -19.51 25.43 -16.84
N ILE A 6 -19.66 26.52 -17.59
CA ILE A 6 -18.59 27.20 -18.29
C ILE A 6 -18.79 28.68 -17.99
N ASP A 7 -17.91 29.25 -17.18
CA ASP A 7 -17.75 30.71 -17.10
C ASP A 7 -17.50 31.22 -18.53
N ALA A 8 -17.78 32.48 -18.87
CA ALA A 8 -17.62 33.00 -20.25
C ALA A 8 -16.24 32.73 -20.89
N ASP A 9 -15.25 32.38 -20.06
CA ASP A 9 -13.86 32.07 -20.37
C ASP A 9 -13.52 30.57 -20.54
N GLY A 10 -14.49 29.64 -20.40
CA GLY A 10 -14.23 28.21 -20.64
C GLY A 10 -13.88 27.36 -19.41
N HIS A 11 -14.12 27.85 -18.18
CA HIS A 11 -13.61 27.22 -16.96
C HIS A 11 -14.63 26.39 -16.17
N TYR A 12 -14.15 25.27 -15.59
CA TYR A 12 -14.93 24.41 -14.67
C TYR A 12 -14.56 24.72 -13.22
N SER A 13 -15.56 24.99 -12.37
CA SER A 13 -15.36 25.25 -10.93
C SER A 13 -15.58 23.99 -10.06
N LEU A 14 -14.53 23.54 -9.37
CA LEU A 14 -14.59 22.48 -8.35
C LEU A 14 -14.84 23.08 -6.95
N PHE A 15 -15.80 22.56 -6.18
CA PHE A 15 -16.18 23.13 -4.86
C PHE A 15 -15.53 22.37 -3.68
N ILE A 16 -14.78 23.07 -2.84
CA ILE A 16 -14.15 22.50 -1.64
C ILE A 16 -15.12 22.63 -0.45
N THR A 17 -15.51 21.49 0.14
CA THR A 17 -16.31 21.47 1.37
C THR A 17 -15.42 21.53 2.62
N PRO A 18 -15.91 22.03 3.77
CA PRO A 18 -15.20 21.97 5.04
C PRO A 18 -14.81 20.53 5.44
N LEU A 19 -15.61 19.53 5.04
CA LEU A 19 -15.29 18.12 5.26
C LEU A 19 -13.97 17.71 4.60
N HIS A 20 -13.69 18.20 3.39
CA HIS A 20 -12.41 17.96 2.71
C HIS A 20 -11.23 18.53 3.47
N TYR A 21 -11.43 19.67 4.15
CA TYR A 21 -10.39 20.27 4.96
C TYR A 21 -9.96 19.28 6.05
N TYR A 22 -10.87 18.91 6.95
CA TYR A 22 -10.61 18.00 8.07
C TYR A 22 -10.10 16.62 7.62
N GLN A 23 -10.71 16.03 6.60
CA GLN A 23 -10.38 14.69 6.15
C GLN A 23 -8.92 14.55 5.72
N THR A 24 -8.38 15.52 4.96
CA THR A 24 -6.99 15.44 4.51
C THR A 24 -5.99 15.64 5.64
N TYR A 25 -6.27 16.51 6.62
CA TYR A 25 -5.36 16.65 7.77
C TYR A 25 -5.32 15.37 8.60
N ILE A 26 -6.50 14.80 8.90
CA ILE A 26 -6.61 13.53 9.61
C ILE A 26 -5.91 12.42 8.81
N GLY A 27 -6.18 12.34 7.52
CA GLY A 27 -5.56 11.36 6.61
C GLY A 27 -4.04 11.51 6.52
N CYS A 28 -3.52 12.74 6.45
CA CYS A 28 -2.10 13.03 6.46
C CYS A 28 -1.45 12.54 7.77
N VAL A 29 -2.05 12.85 8.92
CA VAL A 29 -1.56 12.37 10.23
C VAL A 29 -1.52 10.84 10.26
N ILE A 30 -2.61 10.17 9.85
CA ILE A 30 -2.68 8.70 9.82
C ILE A 30 -1.62 8.13 8.87
N SER A 31 -1.49 8.69 7.67
CA SER A 31 -0.52 8.27 6.67
C SER A 31 0.91 8.42 7.17
N VAL A 32 1.27 9.57 7.73
CA VAL A 32 2.60 9.83 8.29
C VAL A 32 2.90 8.85 9.43
N LEU A 33 1.95 8.60 10.32
CA LEU A 33 2.12 7.63 11.41
C LEU A 33 2.29 6.20 10.90
N ALA A 34 1.44 5.75 9.97
CA ALA A 34 1.51 4.40 9.40
C ALA A 34 2.85 4.18 8.67
N ASN A 35 3.24 5.13 7.82
CA ASN A 35 4.48 5.08 7.06
C ASN A 35 5.72 5.21 7.96
N SER A 36 5.67 6.03 9.01
CA SER A 36 6.75 6.10 10.02
C SER A 36 6.88 4.80 10.81
N ALA A 37 5.77 4.13 11.15
CA ALA A 37 5.80 2.81 11.78
C ALA A 37 6.44 1.76 10.86
N LEU A 38 6.16 1.80 9.55
CA LEU A 38 6.79 0.93 8.57
C LEU A 38 8.30 1.21 8.44
N VAL A 39 8.73 2.48 8.43
CA VAL A 39 10.16 2.84 8.50
C VAL A 39 10.79 2.27 9.76
N TYR A 40 10.15 2.43 10.90
CA TYR A 40 10.63 1.87 12.16
C TYR A 40 10.78 0.34 12.09
N ILE A 41 9.81 -0.38 11.49
CA ILE A 41 9.90 -1.84 11.28
C ILE A 41 11.12 -2.20 10.40
N ILE A 42 11.31 -1.48 9.29
CA ILE A 42 12.41 -1.72 8.35
C ILE A 42 13.77 -1.51 9.02
N LEU A 43 13.89 -0.50 9.89
CA LEU A 43 15.14 -0.16 10.58
C LEU A 43 15.40 -1.02 11.83
N SER A 44 14.35 -1.42 12.55
CA SER A 44 14.46 -2.14 13.83
C SER A 44 14.97 -3.56 13.69
N ARG A 45 14.83 -4.17 12.50
CA ARG A 45 15.31 -5.53 12.24
C ARG A 45 16.27 -5.52 11.07
N PRO A 46 17.54 -5.96 11.24
CA PRO A 46 18.41 -6.21 10.11
C PRO A 46 17.83 -7.38 9.31
N HIS A 47 16.98 -7.07 8.34
CA HIS A 47 16.47 -8.01 7.37
C HIS A 47 17.57 -8.34 6.36
N GLN A 48 18.73 -8.83 6.81
CA GLN A 48 19.89 -9.25 5.98
C GLN A 48 19.46 -10.12 4.79
N LYS A 49 18.36 -10.83 5.03
CA LYS A 49 17.74 -11.82 4.20
C LYS A 49 16.89 -11.19 3.05
N MET A 50 16.53 -9.89 3.13
CA MET A 50 15.86 -9.10 2.06
C MET A 50 16.84 -8.40 1.12
N GLY A 51 18.13 -8.29 1.44
CA GLY A 51 19.11 -7.59 0.60
C GLY A 51 18.70 -6.14 0.27
N ASN A 52 18.88 -5.72 -0.98
CA ASN A 52 18.68 -4.34 -1.42
C ASN A 52 17.20 -3.92 -1.50
N TYR A 53 16.25 -4.86 -1.45
CA TYR A 53 14.82 -4.55 -1.53
C TYR A 53 14.33 -3.62 -0.41
N LYS A 54 15.00 -3.63 0.74
CA LYS A 54 14.66 -2.72 1.85
C LYS A 54 14.79 -1.24 1.48
N TYR A 55 15.74 -0.89 0.59
CA TYR A 55 15.92 0.48 0.13
C TYR A 55 14.84 0.88 -0.88
N VAL A 56 14.38 -0.07 -1.69
CA VAL A 56 13.26 0.14 -2.60
C VAL A 56 12.00 0.44 -1.78
N VAL A 57 11.67 -0.40 -0.80
CA VAL A 57 10.52 -0.16 0.08
C VAL A 57 10.67 1.17 0.84
N LEU A 58 11.86 1.48 1.36
CA LEU A 58 12.10 2.76 2.05
C LEU A 58 11.84 3.96 1.12
N ALA A 59 12.22 3.88 -0.15
CA ALA A 59 11.94 4.93 -1.12
C ALA A 59 10.43 5.13 -1.32
N PHE A 60 9.65 4.05 -1.46
CA PHE A 60 8.18 4.14 -1.56
C PHE A 60 7.58 4.84 -0.34
N VAL A 61 8.02 4.46 0.87
CA VAL A 61 7.51 5.07 2.09
C VAL A 61 7.85 6.56 2.19
N CYS A 62 9.05 6.96 1.75
CA CYS A 62 9.40 8.38 1.64
C CYS A 62 8.51 9.11 0.63
N PHE A 63 8.18 8.48 -0.50
CA PHE A 63 7.24 9.05 -1.47
C PHE A 63 5.84 9.20 -0.89
N ASP A 64 5.32 8.21 -0.15
CA ASP A 64 3.99 8.27 0.47
C ASP A 64 3.88 9.38 1.51
N ILE A 65 4.91 9.55 2.33
CA ILE A 65 5.01 10.66 3.29
C ILE A 65 5.07 11.99 2.55
N SER A 66 5.93 12.10 1.53
CA SER A 66 6.08 13.32 0.74
C SER A 66 4.77 13.69 0.05
N TYR A 67 4.09 12.73 -0.54
CA TYR A 67 2.78 12.88 -1.15
C TYR A 67 1.75 13.41 -0.14
N SER A 68 1.68 12.81 1.04
CA SER A 68 0.74 13.22 2.10
C SER A 68 0.99 14.66 2.58
N LEU A 69 2.25 15.10 2.59
CA LEU A 69 2.61 16.48 2.93
C LEU A 69 2.28 17.45 1.80
N VAL A 70 2.61 17.09 0.56
CA VAL A 70 2.30 17.89 -0.63
C VAL A 70 0.79 18.09 -0.75
N ASP A 71 -0.03 17.05 -0.53
CA ASP A 71 -1.49 17.15 -0.55
C ASP A 71 -2.03 18.18 0.46
N VAL A 72 -1.44 18.28 1.65
CA VAL A 72 -1.80 19.31 2.64
C VAL A 72 -1.29 20.70 2.24
N ILE A 73 -0.04 20.81 1.77
CA ILE A 73 0.61 22.10 1.45
C ILE A 73 -0.02 22.75 0.21
N THR A 74 -0.33 21.94 -0.79
CA THR A 74 -0.88 22.41 -2.08
C THR A 74 -2.35 22.78 -2.01
N LYS A 75 -3.02 22.53 -0.87
CA LYS A 75 -4.37 23.04 -0.67
C LYS A 75 -4.36 24.55 -0.82
N PRO A 76 -5.14 25.09 -1.76
CA PRO A 76 -5.15 26.53 -1.97
C PRO A 76 -5.70 27.20 -0.70
N ILE A 77 -4.93 28.13 -0.13
CA ILE A 77 -5.45 29.18 0.75
C ILE A 77 -6.17 30.19 -0.17
N SER A 78 -7.21 29.73 -0.87
CA SER A 78 -7.96 30.55 -1.80
C SER A 78 -9.17 31.10 -1.09
N ASN A 79 -9.31 32.42 -1.10
CA ASN A 79 -10.47 33.13 -0.55
C ASN A 79 -11.79 32.73 -1.22
N ASN A 80 -11.74 32.04 -2.38
CA ASN A 80 -12.90 31.80 -3.24
C ASN A 80 -13.30 30.32 -3.39
N ASN A 81 -12.60 29.37 -2.75
CA ASN A 81 -12.93 27.92 -2.71
C ASN A 81 -13.20 27.22 -4.07
N THR A 82 -12.85 27.85 -5.20
CA THR A 82 -13.07 27.33 -6.55
C THR A 82 -11.74 27.10 -7.28
N ILE A 83 -11.60 25.93 -7.89
CA ILE A 83 -10.50 25.61 -8.81
C ILE A 83 -11.07 25.69 -10.22
N GLN A 84 -10.52 26.58 -11.04
CA GLN A 84 -10.89 26.78 -12.44
C GLN A 84 -9.98 25.95 -13.34
N MET A 85 -10.54 25.01 -14.12
CA MET A 85 -9.77 24.16 -15.04
C MET A 85 -9.86 24.65 -16.49
N SER A 86 -8.75 24.62 -17.22
CA SER A 86 -8.66 24.99 -18.64
C SER A 86 -8.66 23.75 -19.55
N TYR A 87 -8.99 23.92 -20.84
CA TYR A 87 -8.90 22.86 -21.85
C TYR A 87 -7.47 22.28 -22.00
N ARG A 88 -6.43 23.06 -21.69
CA ARG A 88 -5.04 22.60 -21.65
C ARG A 88 -4.83 21.54 -20.56
N ASP A 89 -5.50 21.69 -19.42
CA ASP A 89 -5.41 20.75 -18.30
C ASP A 89 -6.07 19.42 -18.66
N PHE A 90 -7.13 19.45 -19.48
CA PHE A 90 -7.77 18.24 -20.01
C PHE A 90 -6.84 17.42 -20.92
N PHE A 91 -6.19 18.05 -21.90
CA PHE A 91 -5.21 17.35 -22.74
C PHE A 91 -3.99 16.87 -21.95
N GLY A 92 -3.55 17.65 -20.95
CA GLY A 92 -2.51 17.24 -20.01
C GLY A 92 -2.88 15.97 -19.24
N MET A 93 -4.12 15.88 -18.74
CA MET A 93 -4.62 14.70 -18.04
C MET A 93 -4.70 13.46 -18.95
N ILE A 94 -5.13 13.61 -20.21
CA ILE A 94 -5.11 12.49 -21.17
C ILE A 94 -3.69 11.98 -21.39
N ASN A 95 -2.72 12.88 -21.54
CA ASN A 95 -1.32 12.50 -21.73
C ASN A 95 -0.76 11.77 -20.50
N ILE A 96 -1.01 12.29 -19.29
CA ILE A 96 -0.61 11.65 -18.04
C ILE A 96 -1.25 10.26 -17.92
N PHE A 97 -2.54 10.13 -18.23
CA PHE A 97 -3.23 8.84 -18.19
C PHE A 97 -2.60 7.80 -19.11
N ILE A 98 -2.25 8.17 -20.35
CA ILE A 98 -1.59 7.28 -21.31
C ILE A 98 -0.22 6.84 -20.79
N LEU A 99 0.56 7.78 -20.25
CA LEU A 99 1.88 7.50 -19.68
C LEU A 99 1.77 6.54 -18.49
N GLU A 100 0.80 6.75 -17.59
CA GLU A 100 0.54 5.88 -16.44
C GLU A 100 0.09 4.48 -16.86
N CYS A 101 -0.80 4.36 -17.85
CA CYS A 101 -1.13 3.05 -18.40
C CYS A 101 0.11 2.33 -18.95
N GLY A 102 1.03 3.07 -19.58
CA GLY A 102 2.30 2.54 -20.06
C GLY A 102 3.20 2.03 -18.94
N THR A 103 3.39 2.81 -17.87
CA THR A 103 4.24 2.43 -16.73
C THR A 103 3.67 1.22 -16.00
N PHE A 104 2.36 1.17 -15.73
CA PHE A 104 1.71 0.03 -15.08
C PHE A 104 1.79 -1.24 -15.92
N SER A 105 1.59 -1.12 -17.24
CA SER A 105 1.75 -2.26 -18.16
C SER A 105 3.19 -2.79 -18.15
N ALA A 106 4.18 -1.88 -18.15
CA ALA A 106 5.58 -2.25 -18.05
C ALA A 106 5.92 -2.91 -16.69
N MET A 107 5.35 -2.43 -15.58
CA MET A 107 5.51 -3.03 -14.26
C MET A 107 4.92 -4.45 -14.20
N ILE A 108 3.72 -4.65 -14.71
CA ILE A 108 3.07 -5.97 -14.77
C ILE A 108 3.89 -6.91 -15.65
N TYR A 109 4.32 -6.45 -16.83
CA TYR A 109 5.14 -7.24 -17.75
C TYR A 109 6.48 -7.63 -17.12
N CYS A 110 7.22 -6.67 -16.55
CA CYS A 110 8.51 -6.90 -15.93
C CYS A 110 8.37 -7.77 -14.66
N GLY A 111 7.33 -7.54 -13.87
CA GLY A 111 6.97 -8.37 -12.72
C GLY A 111 6.70 -9.81 -13.12
N TYR A 112 5.86 -10.04 -14.13
CA TYR A 112 5.57 -11.36 -14.67
C TYR A 112 6.82 -12.03 -15.24
N ARG A 113 7.61 -11.31 -16.04
CA ARG A 113 8.87 -11.82 -16.61
C ARG A 113 9.85 -12.22 -15.51
N SER A 114 9.99 -11.40 -14.47
CA SER A 114 10.88 -11.66 -13.34
C SER A 114 10.42 -12.87 -12.53
N GLN A 115 9.11 -12.99 -12.25
CA GLN A 115 8.53 -14.17 -11.61
C GLN A 115 8.78 -15.46 -12.43
N ARG A 116 8.62 -15.37 -13.75
CA ARG A 116 8.84 -16.50 -14.67
C ARG A 116 10.32 -16.86 -14.79
N ALA A 117 11.23 -15.88 -14.76
CA ALA A 117 12.66 -16.15 -14.72
C ALA A 117 13.03 -16.86 -13.41
N LEU A 118 12.49 -16.39 -12.29
CA LEU A 118 12.74 -16.96 -10.97
C LEU A 118 12.18 -18.39 -10.81
N SER A 119 11.12 -18.74 -11.55
CA SER A 119 10.62 -20.12 -11.61
C SER A 119 11.44 -21.04 -12.53
N LYS A 120 12.25 -20.51 -13.45
CA LYS A 120 13.14 -21.33 -14.29
C LYS A 120 14.41 -21.76 -13.54
N PHE A 121 14.86 -20.96 -12.57
CA PHE A 121 16.00 -21.27 -11.71
C PHE A 121 15.63 -22.12 -10.48
N ASP A 122 14.52 -22.87 -10.56
CA ASP A 122 13.99 -23.66 -9.44
C ASP A 122 14.97 -24.73 -8.94
N THR A 123 15.81 -25.26 -9.83
CA THR A 123 16.84 -26.26 -9.52
C THR A 123 18.11 -25.65 -8.92
N VAL A 124 18.32 -24.34 -9.06
CA VAL A 124 19.54 -23.63 -8.63
C VAL A 124 19.32 -22.91 -7.30
N LEU A 125 18.12 -22.40 -7.06
CA LEU A 125 17.77 -21.65 -5.86
C LEU A 125 17.11 -22.55 -4.81
N SER A 126 17.40 -22.30 -3.53
CA SER A 126 16.66 -22.99 -2.46
C SER A 126 15.16 -22.63 -2.51
N PRO A 127 14.24 -23.58 -2.24
CA PRO A 127 12.80 -23.31 -2.21
C PRO A 127 12.42 -22.16 -1.25
N SER A 128 13.17 -22.01 -0.15
CA SER A 128 12.96 -20.95 0.84
C SER A 128 13.32 -19.55 0.31
N THR A 129 14.41 -19.43 -0.46
CA THR A 129 14.86 -18.17 -1.06
C THR A 129 13.91 -17.75 -2.19
N GLN A 130 13.47 -18.71 -2.99
CA GLN A 130 12.57 -18.46 -4.11
C GLN A 130 11.19 -17.97 -3.64
N ALA A 131 10.59 -18.64 -2.66
CA ALA A 131 9.32 -18.22 -2.07
C ALA A 131 9.37 -16.77 -1.56
N ARG A 132 10.50 -16.39 -0.98
CA ARG A 132 10.74 -15.03 -0.51
C ARG A 132 10.75 -14.02 -1.66
N GLN A 133 11.62 -14.22 -2.65
CA GLN A 133 11.77 -13.30 -3.79
C GLN A 133 10.43 -13.14 -4.53
N LYS A 134 9.66 -14.23 -4.71
CA LYS A 134 8.30 -14.19 -5.25
C LYS A 134 7.36 -13.34 -4.40
N SER A 135 7.37 -13.50 -3.08
CA SER A 135 6.50 -12.73 -2.19
C SER A 135 6.82 -11.23 -2.19
N LEU A 136 8.10 -10.86 -2.23
CA LEU A 136 8.55 -9.46 -2.28
C LEU A 136 8.17 -8.80 -3.61
N LEU A 137 8.44 -9.48 -4.72
CA LEU A 137 8.09 -8.99 -6.04
C LEU A 137 6.57 -8.88 -6.22
N LYS A 138 5.81 -9.86 -5.71
CA LYS A 138 4.35 -9.81 -5.69
C LYS A 138 3.85 -8.63 -4.85
N ALA A 139 4.43 -8.40 -3.67
CA ALA A 139 4.08 -7.24 -2.84
C ALA A 139 4.31 -5.93 -3.60
N LEU A 140 5.46 -5.79 -4.25
CA LEU A 140 5.80 -4.60 -5.03
C LEU A 140 4.82 -4.34 -6.18
N VAL A 141 4.44 -5.39 -6.94
CA VAL A 141 3.45 -5.26 -8.02
C VAL A 141 2.07 -4.90 -7.46
N ILE A 142 1.64 -5.51 -6.35
CA ILE A 142 0.32 -5.21 -5.79
C ILE A 142 0.30 -3.81 -5.18
N GLN A 143 1.37 -3.40 -4.50
CA GLN A 143 1.55 -2.07 -3.95
C GLN A 143 1.43 -1.01 -5.04
N THR A 144 2.13 -1.17 -6.16
CA THR A 144 2.03 -0.19 -7.26
C THR A 144 0.63 -0.13 -7.88
N MET A 145 -0.16 -1.20 -7.83
CA MET A 145 -1.56 -1.15 -8.27
C MET A 145 -2.48 -0.36 -7.32
N VAL A 146 -2.09 -0.13 -6.06
CA VAL A 146 -2.93 0.59 -5.08
C VAL A 146 -3.24 2.03 -5.54
N PRO A 147 -2.25 2.89 -5.87
CA PRO A 147 -2.53 4.24 -6.36
C PRO A 147 -3.33 4.26 -7.66
N LEU A 148 -3.26 3.23 -8.52
CA LEU A 148 -4.10 3.14 -9.72
C LEU A 148 -5.58 3.19 -9.35
N PHE A 149 -5.99 2.38 -8.37
CA PHE A 149 -7.40 2.27 -7.97
C PHE A 149 -7.83 3.39 -7.02
N LEU A 150 -6.95 3.88 -6.16
CA LEU A 150 -7.31 4.83 -5.11
C LEU A 150 -7.01 6.29 -5.45
N ALA A 151 -6.09 6.59 -6.38
CA ALA A 151 -5.79 7.96 -6.76
C ALA A 151 -6.10 8.23 -8.23
N TYR A 152 -5.53 7.45 -9.15
CA TYR A 152 -5.58 7.77 -10.57
C TYR A 152 -6.98 7.58 -11.19
N ILE A 153 -7.63 6.42 -10.98
CA ILE A 153 -8.99 6.18 -11.49
C ILE A 153 -10.00 7.18 -10.92
N PRO A 154 -10.07 7.42 -9.58
CA PRO A 154 -10.99 8.39 -9.00
C PRO A 154 -10.77 9.80 -9.55
N CYS A 155 -9.52 10.26 -9.64
CA CYS A 155 -9.21 11.56 -10.24
C CYS A 155 -9.70 11.64 -11.69
N TRP A 156 -9.38 10.64 -12.51
CA TRP A 156 -9.79 10.64 -13.92
C TRP A 156 -11.31 10.66 -14.09
N VAL A 157 -12.04 9.84 -13.31
CA VAL A 157 -13.51 9.83 -13.32
C VAL A 157 -14.05 11.17 -12.85
N GLY A 158 -13.55 11.70 -11.73
CA GLY A 158 -13.99 12.99 -11.17
C GLY A 158 -13.79 14.16 -12.12
N PHE A 159 -12.70 14.15 -12.90
CA PHE A 159 -12.40 15.16 -13.90
C PHE A 159 -13.15 14.98 -15.22
N SER A 160 -13.53 13.75 -15.59
CA SER A 160 -14.27 13.46 -16.83
C SER A 160 -15.78 13.61 -16.65
N LEU A 161 -16.30 13.42 -15.43
CA LEU A 161 -17.72 13.47 -15.11
C LEU A 161 -18.41 14.78 -15.53
N PRO A 162 -17.80 15.97 -15.36
CA PRO A 162 -18.37 17.23 -15.84
C PRO A 162 -18.61 17.29 -17.35
N LEU A 163 -17.98 16.42 -18.14
CA LEU A 163 -18.12 16.36 -19.60
C LEU A 163 -19.23 15.38 -20.05
N THR A 164 -19.79 14.61 -19.12
CA THR A 164 -20.81 13.60 -19.41
C THR A 164 -22.21 14.13 -19.09
N PRO A 165 -23.27 13.66 -19.78
CA PRO A 165 -24.65 14.12 -19.54
C PRO A 165 -25.26 13.57 -18.23
N PHE A 166 -24.48 12.87 -17.39
CA PHE A 166 -24.96 12.26 -16.16
C PHE A 166 -25.14 13.31 -15.05
N GLU A 167 -26.32 13.34 -14.43
CA GLU A 167 -26.61 14.21 -13.30
C GLU A 167 -26.12 13.59 -11.99
N VAL A 168 -24.83 13.82 -11.68
CA VAL A 168 -24.23 13.38 -10.42
C VAL A 168 -23.91 14.60 -9.56
N SER A 169 -24.19 14.50 -8.26
CA SER A 169 -23.89 15.59 -7.32
C SER A 169 -22.38 15.88 -7.32
N LYS A 170 -22.00 17.12 -7.67
CA LYS A 170 -20.61 17.59 -7.66
C LYS A 170 -19.95 17.40 -6.30
N VAL A 171 -20.71 17.62 -5.22
CA VAL A 171 -20.25 17.43 -3.85
C VAL A 171 -19.93 15.96 -3.60
N THR A 172 -20.84 15.05 -3.96
CA THR A 172 -20.61 13.61 -3.77
C THR A 172 -19.40 13.11 -4.57
N SER A 173 -19.28 13.51 -5.84
CA SER A 173 -18.14 13.13 -6.68
C SER A 173 -16.82 13.63 -6.10
N ASN A 174 -16.74 14.91 -5.72
CA ASN A 174 -15.53 15.49 -5.14
C ASN A 174 -15.15 14.82 -3.80
N ASN A 175 -16.12 14.58 -2.93
CA ASN A 175 -15.91 13.87 -1.67
C ASN A 175 -15.34 12.46 -1.92
N VAL A 176 -15.86 11.71 -2.89
CA VAL A 176 -15.37 10.36 -3.22
C VAL A 176 -13.93 10.42 -3.72
N VAL A 177 -13.60 11.33 -4.63
CA VAL A 177 -12.24 11.47 -5.17
C VAL A 177 -11.25 11.81 -4.05
N ILE A 178 -11.54 12.84 -3.27
CA ILE A 178 -10.66 13.29 -2.18
C ILE A 178 -10.48 12.18 -1.14
N THR A 179 -11.54 11.41 -0.85
CA THR A 179 -11.45 10.26 0.06
C THR A 179 -10.55 9.17 -0.47
N ALA A 180 -10.71 8.79 -1.74
CA ALA A 180 -9.88 7.75 -2.33
C ALA A 180 -8.39 8.16 -2.35
N VAL A 181 -8.13 9.40 -2.77
CA VAL A 181 -6.79 10.03 -2.82
C VAL A 181 -6.15 10.09 -1.42
N THR A 182 -6.92 10.45 -0.40
CA THR A 182 -6.45 10.48 1.00
C THR A 182 -6.13 9.07 1.52
N LEU A 183 -6.85 8.05 1.08
CA LEU A 183 -6.65 6.67 1.52
C LEU A 183 -5.46 5.99 0.85
N PHE A 184 -5.04 6.43 -0.34
CA PHE A 184 -3.94 5.83 -1.09
C PHE A 184 -2.68 5.55 -0.23
N PRO A 185 -2.02 6.54 0.40
CA PRO A 185 -0.75 6.31 1.09
C PRO A 185 -0.92 5.48 2.38
N ILE A 186 -2.13 5.43 2.93
CA ILE A 186 -2.49 4.58 4.07
C ILE A 186 -2.62 3.12 3.61
N CYS A 187 -3.38 2.89 2.54
CA CYS A 187 -3.59 1.56 1.97
C CYS A 187 -2.30 0.98 1.40
N ASP A 188 -1.44 1.79 0.79
CA ASP A 188 -0.15 1.38 0.25
C ASP A 188 0.74 0.75 1.33
N CYS A 189 0.88 1.47 2.46
CA CYS A 189 1.57 1.00 3.65
C CYS A 189 0.96 -0.29 4.24
N ILE A 190 -0.37 -0.40 4.31
CA ILE A 190 -1.05 -1.60 4.79
C ILE A 190 -0.77 -2.80 3.87
N VAL A 191 -0.80 -2.61 2.55
CA VAL A 191 -0.57 -3.66 1.55
C VAL A 191 0.85 -4.23 1.66
N ILE A 192 1.87 -3.37 1.77
CA ILE A 192 3.25 -3.85 1.90
C ILE A 192 3.46 -4.61 3.21
N ILE A 193 2.91 -4.13 4.33
CA ILE A 193 2.91 -4.88 5.60
C ILE A 193 2.21 -6.21 5.38
N TYR A 194 1.01 -6.22 4.79
CA TYR A 194 0.21 -7.43 4.61
C TYR A 194 0.85 -8.47 3.69
N TYR A 195 1.60 -8.11 2.64
CA TYR A 195 2.21 -9.11 1.75
C TYR A 195 3.62 -9.54 2.18
N VAL A 196 4.39 -8.65 2.82
CA VAL A 196 5.76 -8.96 3.24
C VAL A 196 5.77 -9.60 4.61
N LYS A 197 5.92 -10.94 4.64
CA LYS A 197 5.93 -11.73 5.88
C LYS A 197 6.89 -11.19 6.95
N ALA A 198 8.08 -10.75 6.56
CA ALA A 198 9.07 -10.22 7.49
C ALA A 198 8.58 -8.97 8.25
N PHE A 199 7.79 -8.11 7.59
CA PHE A 199 7.21 -6.92 8.21
C PHE A 199 6.02 -7.28 9.09
N ARG A 200 5.15 -8.22 8.65
CA ARG A 200 4.06 -8.74 9.50
C ARG A 200 4.58 -9.34 10.80
N ASP A 201 5.57 -10.21 10.72
CA ASP A 201 6.10 -10.92 11.87
C ASP A 201 6.71 -9.92 12.88
N THR A 202 7.41 -8.89 12.39
CA THR A 202 7.98 -7.82 13.22
C THR A 202 6.90 -6.94 13.85
N LEU A 203 5.85 -6.59 13.10
CA LEU A 203 4.71 -5.83 13.62
C LEU A 203 3.99 -6.59 14.74
N ILE A 204 3.71 -7.88 14.54
CA ILE A 204 3.05 -8.73 15.54
C ILE A 204 3.91 -8.84 16.81
N GLU A 205 5.23 -8.97 16.67
CA GLU A 205 6.15 -9.00 17.80
C GLU A 205 6.13 -7.68 18.58
N ILE A 206 6.20 -6.54 17.89
CA ILE A 206 6.13 -5.20 18.53
C ILE A 206 4.81 -5.03 19.28
N LEU A 207 3.68 -5.42 18.65
CA LEU A 207 2.36 -5.33 19.28
C LEU A 207 2.21 -6.31 20.46
N GLY A 208 2.83 -7.48 20.39
CA GLY A 208 2.84 -8.47 21.47
C GLY A 208 3.66 -8.05 22.70
N ASN A 209 4.65 -7.18 22.53
CA ASN A 209 5.41 -6.60 23.63
C ASN A 209 4.64 -5.50 24.39
N ILE A 210 3.51 -5.02 23.86
CA ILE A 210 2.66 -4.04 24.52
C ILE A 210 1.64 -4.79 25.39
N PRO A 211 1.64 -4.64 26.73
CA PRO A 211 0.86 -5.48 27.64
C PRO A 211 -0.65 -5.44 27.36
N TYR A 212 -1.20 -4.28 26.98
CA TYR A 212 -2.62 -4.12 26.65
C TYR A 212 -3.04 -4.79 25.32
N LEU A 213 -2.13 -4.88 24.35
CA LEU A 213 -2.40 -5.45 23.02
C LEU A 213 -2.08 -6.95 22.96
N ASN A 214 -1.18 -7.44 23.82
CA ASN A 214 -0.80 -8.85 23.88
C ASN A 214 -2.01 -9.77 24.08
N CYS A 215 -2.97 -9.40 24.93
CA CYS A 215 -4.20 -10.16 25.14
C CYS A 215 -5.05 -10.32 23.86
N TRP A 216 -5.07 -9.30 23.00
CA TRP A 216 -5.75 -9.33 21.71
C TRP A 216 -4.97 -10.14 20.67
N VAL A 217 -3.65 -9.95 20.60
CA VAL A 217 -2.77 -10.64 19.65
C VAL A 217 -2.75 -12.15 19.89
N VAL A 218 -2.74 -12.60 21.15
CA VAL A 218 -2.81 -14.03 21.52
C VAL A 218 -4.09 -14.70 20.99
N LYS A 219 -5.19 -13.96 20.88
CA LYS A 219 -6.47 -14.47 20.35
C LYS A 219 -6.47 -14.62 18.82
N ILE A 220 -5.60 -13.91 18.11
CA ILE A 220 -5.52 -13.89 16.64
C ILE A 220 -4.56 -14.97 16.09
N GLN A 221 -3.59 -15.45 16.87
CA GLN A 221 -2.73 -16.58 16.47
C GLN A 221 -3.39 -17.91 16.87
N PRO A 222 -4.06 -18.65 15.96
CA PRO A 222 -4.48 -20.00 16.28
C PRO A 222 -3.22 -20.87 16.18
N ASP A 223 -2.71 -21.25 17.33
CA ASP A 223 -2.03 -22.51 17.57
C ASP A 223 -0.66 -22.83 16.90
N SER A 224 0.11 -21.80 16.55
CA SER A 224 1.54 -22.01 16.27
C SER A 224 2.36 -22.36 17.54
N ARG A 225 1.79 -22.13 18.73
CA ARG A 225 2.44 -22.46 20.02
C ARG A 225 2.21 -23.91 20.47
N SER A 226 1.02 -24.53 20.29
CA SER A 226 0.89 -25.97 20.60
C SER A 226 1.62 -26.84 19.59
N THR A 227 1.70 -26.43 18.31
CA THR A 227 2.47 -27.18 17.30
C THR A 227 3.97 -27.19 17.65
N LYS A 228 4.52 -26.09 18.18
CA LYS A 228 5.93 -26.03 18.62
C LYS A 228 6.17 -26.88 19.87
N ASN A 229 5.27 -26.86 20.85
CA ASN A 229 5.35 -27.69 22.05
C ASN A 229 5.17 -29.19 21.75
N ASN A 230 4.24 -29.55 20.86
CA ASN A 230 4.02 -30.94 20.42
C ASN A 230 5.20 -31.47 19.60
N LYS A 231 5.85 -30.63 18.77
CA LYS A 231 7.04 -31.03 18.00
C LYS A 231 8.28 -31.20 18.88
N VAL A 232 8.42 -30.38 19.94
CA VAL A 232 9.47 -30.56 20.96
C VAL A 232 9.22 -31.83 21.76
N HIS A 233 7.99 -32.08 22.23
CA HIS A 233 7.64 -33.28 22.99
C HIS A 233 7.84 -34.57 22.17
N ASN A 234 7.42 -34.58 20.90
CA ASN A 234 7.60 -35.72 20.01
C ASN A 234 9.08 -35.98 19.65
N ASN A 235 9.90 -34.93 19.51
CA ASN A 235 11.33 -35.08 19.28
C ASN A 235 12.06 -35.60 20.53
N SER A 236 11.66 -35.15 21.73
CA SER A 236 12.20 -35.68 22.99
C SER A 236 11.85 -37.16 23.19
N GLN A 237 10.63 -37.57 22.85
CA GLN A 237 10.19 -38.97 22.98
C GLN A 237 10.83 -39.90 21.92
N SER A 238 11.07 -39.39 20.71
CA SER A 238 11.79 -40.11 19.64
C SER A 238 13.27 -40.32 19.97
N ASN A 239 13.93 -39.29 20.50
CA ASN A 239 15.34 -39.39 20.92
C ASN A 239 15.52 -40.33 22.11
N ASN A 240 14.56 -40.37 23.05
CA ASN A 240 14.63 -41.29 24.18
C ASN A 240 14.46 -42.76 23.76
N LYS A 241 13.61 -43.04 22.76
CA LYS A 241 13.48 -44.38 22.17
C LYS A 241 14.74 -44.84 21.42
N ARG A 242 15.48 -43.92 20.78
CA ARG A 242 16.72 -44.26 20.05
C ARG A 242 17.89 -44.59 20.97
N CYS A 243 17.98 -43.95 22.14
CA CYS A 243 19.00 -44.29 23.15
C CYS A 243 18.73 -45.64 23.82
N SER A 244 17.47 -46.02 24.04
CA SER A 244 17.14 -47.33 24.64
C SER A 244 17.41 -48.53 23.73
N THR A 245 17.50 -48.36 22.41
CA THR A 245 17.80 -49.46 21.47
C THR A 245 19.29 -49.67 21.20
N LEU A 246 20.14 -48.72 21.62
CA LEU A 246 21.60 -48.77 21.42
C LEU A 246 22.37 -49.32 22.63
N ALA A 247 21.66 -49.70 23.70
CA ALA A 247 22.24 -50.24 24.94
C ALA A 247 22.05 -51.76 25.11
N THR A 248 21.65 -52.48 24.05
CA THR A 248 21.26 -53.91 24.15
C THR A 248 21.92 -54.84 23.13
N CYS A 249 23.09 -54.49 22.58
CA CYS A 249 23.93 -55.42 21.83
C CYS A 249 25.34 -55.45 22.40
#